data_AF-A0A2E0BHX7-F1
#
_entry.id   AF-A0A2E0BHX7-F1
#
_cell.length_a   1.000
_cell.length_b   1.000
_cell.length_c   1.000
_cell.angle_alpha   90.00
_cell.angle_beta   90.00
_cell.angle_gamma   90.00
#
_symmetry.space_group_name_H-M   'P 1'
#
loop_
_entity.id
_entity.type
_entity.pdbx_description
1 polymer ?
#
loop_
_entity_poly.entity_id
_entity_poly.type
_entity_poly.pdbx_seq_one_letter_code
_entity_poly.pdbx_strand_id
1 'polypeptide(L)'
;MTLMGDDMERLKGSITYLCGPIDNVEDDGVIWRKQIGEILSARYGMKILDPTDKPFKNQTLTYEEIGVEKTYAHTLKAEGRYAELAEKFKGIVRADLRCVDLSDVLIAYLPKDVLMCGTIHEIVVSTESKKPTLLVVEGGRKNLSHWFWGIIPSEPHTENRSGWIFDSWDALFDYLDEINQAEEVLPEPKSSRWVMLDVGSR
;
A
#
# COMPACT_ATOMS: atom_id res chain seq x y z
N MET A 1 19.05 -0.15 -38.48
CA MET A 1 19.05 0.90 -37.45
C MET A 1 18.12 0.39 -36.37
N THR A 2 18.69 -0.28 -35.36
CA THR A 2 17.93 -0.78 -34.21
C THR A 2 17.44 0.45 -33.47
N LEU A 3 16.13 0.65 -33.41
CA LEU A 3 15.56 1.63 -32.49
C LEU A 3 16.01 1.19 -31.10
N MET A 4 16.81 2.02 -30.42
CA MET A 4 16.98 1.90 -28.98
C MET A 4 15.57 1.86 -28.40
N GLY A 5 15.22 0.77 -27.71
CA GLY A 5 13.87 0.60 -27.16
C GLY A 5 13.55 1.82 -26.31
N ASP A 6 12.36 2.38 -26.51
CA ASP A 6 11.80 3.32 -25.53
C ASP A 6 11.83 2.60 -24.18
N ASP A 7 12.45 3.22 -23.17
CA ASP A 7 12.43 2.72 -21.80
C ASP A 7 10.96 2.47 -21.43
N MET A 8 10.62 1.21 -21.15
CA MET A 8 9.23 0.86 -20.89
C MET A 8 8.79 1.48 -19.56
N GLU A 9 7.65 2.18 -19.59
CA GLU A 9 7.09 2.89 -18.42
C GLU A 9 5.81 2.19 -17.94
N ARG A 10 5.85 0.88 -17.75
CA ARG A 10 4.67 0.04 -17.41
C ARG A 10 3.90 0.48 -16.17
N LEU A 11 4.60 1.04 -15.18
CA LEU A 11 3.99 1.50 -13.93
C LEU A 11 3.36 2.90 -14.06
N LYS A 12 3.61 3.61 -15.16
CA LYS A 12 3.15 4.98 -15.34
C LYS A 12 1.64 5.07 -15.36
N GLY A 13 1.12 6.00 -14.57
CA GLY A 13 -0.31 6.25 -14.44
C GLY A 13 -1.05 5.25 -13.56
N SER A 14 -0.41 4.16 -13.12
CA SER A 14 -1.01 3.21 -12.17
C SER A 14 -1.30 3.90 -10.82
N ILE A 15 -2.41 3.52 -10.21
CA ILE A 15 -2.86 4.05 -8.93
C ILE A 15 -2.32 3.13 -7.82
N THR A 16 -1.50 3.68 -6.94
CA THR A 16 -0.86 2.96 -5.84
C THR A 16 -1.43 3.41 -4.53
N TYR A 17 -1.96 2.47 -3.75
CA TYR A 17 -2.34 2.74 -2.38
C TYR A 17 -1.19 2.41 -1.44
N LEU A 18 -0.77 3.40 -0.65
CA LEU A 18 0.17 3.17 0.44
C LEU A 18 -0.61 2.66 1.65
N CYS A 19 -0.17 1.57 2.23
CA CYS A 19 -0.79 0.90 3.37
C CYS A 19 0.22 0.77 4.51
N GLY A 20 -0.24 0.85 5.75
CA GLY A 20 0.65 0.85 6.93
C GLY A 20 -0.01 1.50 8.14
N PRO A 21 0.55 1.33 9.33
CA PRO A 21 -0.05 1.86 10.54
C PRO A 21 -0.08 3.39 10.55
N ILE A 22 -1.17 3.89 11.12
CA ILE A 22 -1.38 5.29 11.53
C ILE A 22 -1.48 5.30 13.07
N ASP A 23 -2.21 4.33 13.61
CA ASP A 23 -2.23 4.05 15.04
C ASP A 23 -0.88 3.52 15.55
N ASN A 24 -0.51 3.98 16.75
CA ASN A 24 0.65 3.49 17.51
C ASN A 24 2.03 3.67 16.83
N VAL A 25 2.15 4.59 15.87
CA VAL A 25 3.43 4.99 15.27
C VAL A 25 3.68 6.49 15.41
N GLU A 26 4.96 6.87 15.39
CA GLU A 26 5.35 8.28 15.38
C GLU A 26 4.88 8.96 14.09
N ASP A 27 4.46 10.23 14.21
CA ASP A 27 4.01 11.07 13.10
C ASP A 27 2.82 10.49 12.30
N ASP A 28 2.02 9.60 12.90
CA ASP A 28 0.85 8.97 12.26
C ASP A 28 1.19 8.28 10.90
N GLY A 29 2.47 7.95 10.68
CA GLY A 29 2.97 7.38 9.43
C GLY A 29 3.08 8.35 8.25
N VAL A 30 2.99 9.67 8.45
CA VAL A 30 2.95 10.67 7.37
C VAL A 30 4.31 10.80 6.65
N ILE A 31 5.41 10.95 7.40
CA ILE A 31 6.74 11.20 6.81
C ILE A 31 7.13 10.14 5.76
N TRP A 32 7.03 8.85 6.09
CA TRP A 32 7.47 7.80 5.16
C TRP A 32 6.57 7.74 3.93
N ARG A 33 5.25 7.94 4.09
CA ARG A 33 4.31 7.92 2.96
C ARG A 33 4.60 9.03 1.99
N LYS A 34 4.88 10.23 2.49
CA LYS A 34 5.30 11.35 1.66
C LYS A 34 6.59 11.05 0.89
N GLN A 35 7.62 10.57 1.58
CA GLN A 35 8.91 10.26 0.96
C GLN A 35 8.79 9.18 -0.12
N ILE A 36 8.14 8.06 0.21
CA ILE A 36 7.96 6.94 -0.72
C ILE A 36 7.02 7.32 -1.86
N GLY A 37 5.95 8.06 -1.58
CA GLY A 37 5.03 8.59 -2.59
C GLY A 37 5.74 9.48 -3.61
N GLU A 38 6.57 10.42 -3.14
CA GLU A 38 7.38 11.28 -4.01
C GLU A 38 8.34 10.46 -4.89
N ILE A 39 9.01 9.45 -4.34
CA ILE A 39 9.89 8.55 -5.11
C ILE A 39 9.10 7.78 -6.17
N LEU A 40 7.98 7.14 -5.79
CA LEU A 40 7.16 6.34 -6.70
C LEU A 40 6.60 7.19 -7.85
N SER A 41 6.12 8.40 -7.56
CA SER A 41 5.65 9.33 -8.58
C SER A 41 6.77 9.82 -9.48
N ALA A 42 7.91 10.22 -8.91
CA ALA A 42 9.03 10.76 -9.69
C ALA A 42 9.73 9.71 -10.56
N ARG A 43 9.91 8.49 -10.04
CA ARG A 43 10.65 7.41 -10.71
C ARG A 43 9.81 6.61 -11.69
N TYR A 44 8.55 6.36 -11.36
CA TYR A 44 7.70 5.44 -12.13
C TYR A 44 6.43 6.09 -12.70
N GLY A 45 6.18 7.38 -12.40
CA GLY A 45 4.96 8.06 -12.85
C GLY A 45 3.68 7.51 -12.21
N MET A 46 3.77 6.83 -11.06
CA MET A 46 2.63 6.29 -10.33
C MET A 46 1.84 7.39 -9.63
N LYS A 47 0.53 7.22 -9.52
CA LYS A 47 -0.38 8.11 -8.78
C LYS A 47 -0.59 7.54 -7.39
N ILE A 48 -0.46 8.37 -6.35
CA ILE A 48 -0.48 7.90 -4.96
C ILE A 48 -1.84 8.17 -4.32
N LEU A 49 -2.41 7.14 -3.69
CA LEU A 49 -3.48 7.25 -2.72
C LEU A 49 -2.85 7.07 -1.33
N ASP A 50 -2.96 8.11 -0.52
CA ASP A 50 -2.43 8.16 0.85
C ASP A 50 -3.60 8.23 1.84
N PRO A 51 -3.72 7.32 2.83
CA PRO A 51 -4.77 7.39 3.82
C PRO A 51 -4.69 8.62 4.74
N THR A 52 -3.52 9.26 4.83
CA THR A 52 -3.31 10.50 5.60
C THR A 52 -3.65 11.77 4.81
N ASP A 53 -3.81 11.66 3.48
CA ASP A 53 -4.22 12.75 2.59
C ASP A 53 -5.22 12.24 1.53
N LYS A 54 -6.41 11.86 1.99
CA LYS A 54 -7.41 11.24 1.12
C LYS A 54 -8.00 12.25 0.13
N PRO A 55 -8.25 11.88 -1.14
CA PRO A 55 -8.84 12.77 -2.14
C PRO A 55 -10.34 13.04 -1.91
N PHE A 56 -10.98 12.37 -0.95
CA PHE A 56 -12.43 12.42 -0.70
C PHE A 56 -12.85 13.53 0.28
N LYS A 57 -12.06 14.60 0.43
CA LYS A 57 -12.35 15.69 1.36
C LYS A 57 -13.69 16.32 1.01
N ASN A 58 -14.70 16.10 1.86
CA ASN A 58 -15.93 16.88 1.85
C ASN A 58 -15.84 17.91 2.99
N GLN A 59 -16.64 18.97 2.93
CA GLN A 59 -16.52 20.14 3.82
C GLN A 59 -16.71 19.84 5.32
N THR A 60 -17.11 18.62 5.69
CA THR A 60 -17.55 18.28 7.06
C THR A 60 -16.89 17.03 7.64
N LEU A 61 -16.30 16.15 6.82
CA LEU A 61 -15.72 14.88 7.27
C LEU A 61 -14.34 14.68 6.66
N THR A 62 -13.34 14.81 7.51
CA THR A 62 -12.03 14.20 7.33
C THR A 62 -12.14 12.72 7.71
N TYR A 63 -11.45 11.84 6.98
CA TYR A 63 -11.43 10.40 7.27
C TYR A 63 -10.00 9.94 7.50
N GLU A 64 -9.12 10.83 7.92
CA GLU A 64 -7.67 10.63 7.90
C GLU A 64 -7.16 9.95 9.18
N GLU A 65 -7.98 9.86 10.23
CA GLU A 65 -7.62 9.19 11.51
C GLU A 65 -6.39 9.80 12.22
N ILE A 66 -6.03 11.03 11.86
CA ILE A 66 -4.87 11.74 12.42
C ILE A 66 -5.28 12.88 13.36
N GLY A 67 -4.37 13.31 14.23
CA GLY A 67 -4.51 14.51 15.07
C GLY A 67 -5.79 14.57 15.91
N VAL A 68 -6.65 15.55 15.63
CA VAL A 68 -7.88 15.82 16.41
C VAL A 68 -8.88 14.67 16.30
N GLU A 69 -8.94 13.98 15.15
CA GLU A 69 -9.86 12.87 14.95
C GLU A 69 -9.50 11.66 15.83
N LYS A 70 -8.20 11.36 15.90
CA LYS A 70 -7.63 10.31 16.74
C LYS A 70 -7.91 10.58 18.21
N THR A 71 -7.64 11.81 18.64
CA THR A 71 -7.90 12.26 20.02
C THR A 71 -9.38 12.11 20.37
N TYR A 72 -10.28 12.52 19.47
CA TYR A 72 -11.72 12.40 19.68
C TYR A 72 -12.18 10.94 19.76
N ALA A 73 -11.64 10.05 18.91
CA ALA A 73 -11.93 8.62 18.96
C ALA A 73 -11.52 7.99 20.29
N HIS A 74 -10.35 8.34 20.82
CA HIS A 74 -9.91 7.87 22.15
C HIS A 74 -10.85 8.34 23.26
N THR A 75 -11.30 9.60 23.22
CA THR A 75 -12.29 10.13 24.18
C THR A 75 -13.60 9.36 24.13
N LEU A 76 -14.17 9.15 22.93
CA LEU A 76 -15.42 8.38 22.78
C LEU A 76 -15.29 6.96 23.34
N LYS A 77 -14.14 6.31 23.13
CA LYS A 77 -13.87 4.97 23.66
C LYS A 77 -13.75 4.98 25.19
N ALA A 78 -13.04 5.96 25.77
CA ALA A 78 -12.88 6.09 27.21
C ALA A 78 -14.20 6.40 27.93
N GLU A 79 -15.08 7.18 27.30
CA GLU A 79 -16.41 7.54 27.81
C GLU A 79 -17.47 6.44 27.58
N GLY A 80 -17.12 5.32 26.93
CA GLY A 80 -18.06 4.25 26.61
C GLY A 80 -19.10 4.61 25.55
N ARG A 81 -18.87 5.67 24.76
CA ARG A 81 -19.77 6.16 23.69
C ARG A 81 -19.59 5.35 22.41
N TYR A 82 -19.80 4.04 22.52
CA TYR A 82 -19.47 3.09 21.45
C TYR A 82 -20.32 3.27 20.18
N ALA A 83 -21.56 3.74 20.29
CA ALA A 83 -22.40 3.97 19.11
C ALA A 83 -21.83 5.06 18.20
N GLU A 84 -21.34 6.15 18.79
CA GLU A 84 -20.74 7.26 18.04
C GLU A 84 -19.37 6.90 17.49
N LEU A 85 -18.57 6.18 18.29
CA LEU A 85 -17.31 5.61 17.84
C LEU A 85 -17.51 4.71 16.62
N ALA A 86 -18.48 3.80 16.70
CA ALA A 86 -18.80 2.88 15.60
C ALA A 86 -19.26 3.62 14.34
N GLU A 87 -20.09 4.65 14.46
CA GLU A 87 -20.53 5.42 13.30
C GLU A 87 -19.38 6.17 12.62
N LYS A 88 -18.47 6.76 13.40
CA LYS A 88 -17.26 7.39 12.86
C LYS A 88 -16.37 6.38 12.13
N PHE A 89 -16.06 5.24 12.76
CA PHE A 89 -15.17 4.25 12.19
C PHE A 89 -15.74 3.53 10.97
N LYS A 90 -17.06 3.38 10.85
CA LYS A 90 -17.68 2.91 9.60
C LYS A 90 -17.29 3.79 8.42
N GLY A 91 -17.26 5.11 8.60
CA GLY A 91 -16.86 6.06 7.56
C GLY A 91 -15.39 5.91 7.17
N ILE A 92 -14.51 5.84 8.16
CA ILE A 92 -13.06 5.69 7.97
C ILE A 92 -12.75 4.38 7.22
N VAL A 93 -13.24 3.25 7.74
CA VAL A 93 -13.04 1.92 7.13
C VAL A 93 -13.57 1.89 5.70
N ARG A 94 -14.74 2.48 5.43
CA ARG A 94 -15.29 2.53 4.05
C ARG A 94 -14.40 3.36 3.13
N ALA A 95 -13.86 4.48 3.59
CA ALA A 95 -12.99 5.33 2.79
C ALA A 95 -11.67 4.61 2.45
N ASP A 96 -11.05 3.94 3.43
CA ASP A 96 -9.82 3.16 3.21
C ASP A 96 -10.02 2.00 2.25
N LEU A 97 -11.08 1.20 2.46
CA LEU A 97 -11.40 0.10 1.54
C LEU A 97 -11.76 0.61 0.14
N ARG A 98 -12.27 1.85 0.01
CA ARG A 98 -12.46 2.47 -1.30
C ARG A 98 -11.15 2.86 -1.96
N CYS A 99 -10.14 3.30 -1.20
CA CYS A 99 -8.79 3.48 -1.73
C CYS A 99 -8.20 2.15 -2.21
N VAL A 100 -8.34 1.08 -1.42
CA VAL A 100 -7.93 -0.27 -1.82
C VAL A 100 -8.65 -0.73 -3.08
N ASP A 101 -9.94 -0.48 -3.21
CA ASP A 101 -10.75 -0.81 -4.39
C ASP A 101 -10.29 -0.07 -5.65
N LEU A 102 -9.91 1.21 -5.52
CA LEU A 102 -9.50 2.04 -6.65
C LEU A 102 -8.02 1.89 -7.06
N SER A 103 -7.17 1.33 -6.22
CA SER A 103 -5.75 1.15 -6.55
C SER A 103 -5.49 -0.04 -7.46
N ASP A 104 -4.54 0.08 -8.37
CA ASP A 104 -4.02 -1.02 -9.17
C ASP A 104 -3.05 -1.89 -8.37
N VAL A 105 -2.30 -1.28 -7.43
CA VAL A 105 -1.32 -1.94 -6.56
C VAL A 105 -1.40 -1.39 -5.14
N LEU A 106 -1.21 -2.27 -4.15
CA LEU A 106 -1.08 -1.91 -2.74
C LEU A 106 0.35 -2.17 -2.28
N ILE A 107 0.99 -1.15 -1.70
CA ILE A 107 2.32 -1.26 -1.07
C ILE A 107 2.15 -1.03 0.43
N ALA A 108 2.45 -2.04 1.25
CA ALA A 108 2.30 -1.99 2.69
C ALA A 108 3.65 -1.93 3.41
N TYR A 109 3.81 -0.97 4.32
CA TYR A 109 4.92 -0.94 5.28
C TYR A 109 4.50 -1.59 6.60
N LEU A 110 5.31 -2.55 7.06
CA LEU A 110 5.06 -3.33 8.27
C LEU A 110 6.17 -3.11 9.30
N PRO A 111 6.01 -2.12 10.21
CA PRO A 111 6.91 -1.95 11.35
C PRO A 111 6.81 -3.11 12.35
N LYS A 112 7.86 -3.29 13.12
CA LYS A 112 7.96 -4.34 14.13
C LYS A 112 7.17 -3.96 15.38
N ASP A 113 6.49 -4.94 15.98
CA ASP A 113 5.82 -4.81 17.28
C ASP A 113 4.70 -3.74 17.33
N VAL A 114 4.15 -3.35 16.18
CA VAL A 114 3.01 -2.42 16.06
C VAL A 114 1.72 -3.20 15.78
N LEU A 115 0.63 -2.84 16.46
CA LEU A 115 -0.70 -3.36 16.17
C LEU A 115 -1.30 -2.62 14.97
N MET A 116 -1.64 -3.35 13.91
CA MET A 116 -2.02 -2.77 12.61
C MET A 116 -3.34 -3.34 12.07
N CYS A 117 -4.40 -3.35 12.87
CA CYS A 117 -5.68 -3.98 12.49
C CYS A 117 -6.24 -3.47 11.15
N GLY A 118 -6.20 -2.15 10.93
CA GLY A 118 -6.63 -1.54 9.65
C GLY A 118 -5.78 -2.02 8.48
N THR A 119 -4.46 -1.90 8.60
CA THR A 119 -3.47 -2.36 7.60
C THR A 119 -3.64 -3.84 7.25
N ILE A 120 -3.84 -4.71 8.25
CA ILE A 120 -4.06 -6.14 8.02
C ILE A 120 -5.33 -6.37 7.20
N HIS A 121 -6.41 -5.64 7.51
CA HIS A 121 -7.67 -5.74 6.77
C HIS A 121 -7.49 -5.30 5.30
N GLU A 122 -6.80 -4.19 5.07
CA GLU A 122 -6.49 -3.68 3.72
C GLU A 122 -5.66 -4.67 2.89
N ILE A 123 -4.63 -5.26 3.49
CA ILE A 123 -3.78 -6.28 2.85
C ILE A 123 -4.61 -7.51 2.44
N VAL A 124 -5.48 -8.00 3.33
CA VAL A 124 -6.33 -9.16 3.05
C VAL A 124 -7.27 -8.85 1.88
N VAL A 125 -7.98 -7.72 1.93
CA VAL A 125 -8.92 -7.30 0.88
C VAL A 125 -8.19 -7.17 -0.46
N SER A 126 -7.07 -6.46 -0.51
CA SER A 126 -6.26 -6.30 -1.72
C SER A 126 -5.82 -7.65 -2.31
N THR A 127 -5.37 -8.56 -1.45
CA THR A 127 -4.89 -9.90 -1.85
C THR A 127 -6.03 -10.76 -2.39
N GLU A 128 -7.20 -10.72 -1.75
CA GLU A 128 -8.40 -11.46 -2.17
C GLU A 128 -8.95 -10.93 -3.50
N SER A 129 -8.90 -9.62 -3.71
CA SER A 129 -9.16 -8.94 -4.99
C SER A 129 -8.11 -9.21 -6.07
N LYS A 130 -7.12 -10.07 -5.80
CA LYS A 130 -6.05 -10.50 -6.72
C LYS A 130 -5.17 -9.36 -7.22
N LYS A 131 -5.06 -8.27 -6.45
CA LYS A 131 -4.15 -7.17 -6.76
C LYS A 131 -2.71 -7.50 -6.37
N PRO A 132 -1.70 -6.92 -7.04
CA PRO A 132 -0.34 -6.86 -6.51
C PRO A 132 -0.36 -6.22 -5.12
N THR A 133 0.07 -6.98 -4.13
CA THR A 133 0.07 -6.59 -2.71
C THR A 133 1.48 -6.83 -2.19
N LEU A 134 2.25 -5.75 -2.12
CA LEU A 134 3.69 -5.75 -1.89
C LEU A 134 3.98 -5.37 -0.45
N LEU A 135 4.70 -6.19 0.31
CA LEU A 135 4.97 -5.97 1.73
C LEU A 135 6.42 -5.59 1.97
N VAL A 136 6.69 -4.42 2.55
CA VAL A 136 8.00 -4.02 3.05
C VAL A 136 8.05 -4.22 4.57
N VAL A 137 8.95 -5.06 5.04
CA VAL A 137 9.00 -5.48 6.45
C VAL A 137 10.17 -4.83 7.18
N GLU A 138 9.88 -4.08 8.24
CA GLU A 138 10.92 -3.44 9.06
C GLU A 138 11.84 -4.48 9.71
N GLY A 139 13.14 -4.32 9.48
CA GLY A 139 14.15 -5.28 9.94
C GLY A 139 14.13 -6.63 9.20
N GLY A 140 13.44 -6.70 8.07
CA GLY A 140 13.43 -7.84 7.15
C GLY A 140 12.31 -8.85 7.38
N ARG A 141 12.07 -9.71 6.37
CA ARG A 141 11.00 -10.73 6.33
C ARG A 141 11.04 -11.73 7.49
N LYS A 142 12.17 -11.86 8.18
CA LYS A 142 12.29 -12.64 9.42
C LYS A 142 11.38 -12.15 10.55
N ASN A 143 10.97 -10.89 10.52
CA ASN A 143 10.06 -10.29 11.50
C ASN A 143 8.58 -10.42 11.08
N LEU A 144 8.30 -10.95 9.88
CA LEU A 144 6.95 -11.06 9.36
C LEU A 144 6.16 -12.14 10.09
N SER A 145 4.91 -11.84 10.44
CA SER A 145 3.96 -12.83 10.98
C SER A 145 3.84 -14.04 10.04
N HIS A 146 3.82 -15.25 10.62
CA HIS A 146 3.64 -16.52 9.90
C HIS A 146 2.40 -16.52 8.99
N TRP A 147 1.34 -15.79 9.36
CA TRP A 147 0.10 -15.70 8.56
C TRP A 147 0.32 -15.11 7.17
N PHE A 148 1.18 -14.10 7.04
CA PHE A 148 1.40 -13.45 5.75
C PHE A 148 2.08 -14.37 4.73
N TRP A 149 2.81 -15.39 5.18
CA TRP A 149 3.40 -16.40 4.30
C TRP A 149 2.34 -17.28 3.61
N GLY A 150 1.15 -17.41 4.20
CA GLY A 150 0.01 -18.12 3.59
C GLY A 150 -0.92 -17.22 2.77
N ILE A 151 -0.83 -15.90 2.94
CA ILE A 151 -1.70 -14.92 2.27
C ILE A 151 -1.00 -14.36 1.03
N ILE A 152 0.27 -14.00 1.16
CA ILE A 152 1.05 -13.30 0.13
C ILE A 152 1.83 -14.31 -0.71
N PRO A 153 1.92 -14.12 -2.04
CA PRO A 153 2.84 -14.87 -2.88
C PRO A 153 4.29 -14.72 -2.38
N SER A 154 4.87 -15.82 -1.90
CA SER A 154 6.14 -15.82 -1.16
C SER A 154 7.31 -16.42 -1.93
N GLU A 155 7.07 -16.97 -3.13
CA GLU A 155 8.10 -17.50 -4.03
C GLU A 155 8.32 -16.54 -5.22
N PRO A 156 9.50 -16.53 -5.87
CA PRO A 156 10.71 -17.22 -5.45
C PRO A 156 11.34 -16.57 -4.21
N HIS A 157 12.05 -17.38 -3.44
CA HIS A 157 12.94 -16.89 -2.38
C HIS A 157 14.28 -16.43 -2.96
N THR A 158 14.64 -15.17 -2.73
CA THR A 158 15.94 -14.58 -3.08
C THR A 158 16.66 -14.07 -1.82
N GLU A 159 17.80 -13.41 -1.99
CA GLU A 159 18.55 -12.83 -0.88
C GLU A 159 17.72 -11.79 -0.12
N ASN A 160 17.12 -10.83 -0.82
CA ASN A 160 16.47 -9.63 -0.26
C ASN A 160 14.92 -9.63 -0.36
N ARG A 161 14.31 -10.65 -0.98
CA ARG A 161 12.85 -10.84 -0.98
C ARG A 161 12.41 -12.30 -0.98
N SER A 162 11.15 -12.51 -0.63
CA SER A 162 10.40 -13.75 -0.81
C SER A 162 9.13 -13.42 -1.57
N GLY A 163 9.17 -13.59 -2.90
CA GLY A 163 8.07 -13.19 -3.76
C GLY A 163 7.75 -11.69 -3.66
N TRP A 164 6.61 -11.35 -3.07
CA TRP A 164 6.16 -9.97 -2.81
C TRP A 164 6.38 -9.50 -1.36
N ILE A 165 7.28 -10.16 -0.65
CA ILE A 165 7.70 -9.79 0.71
C ILE A 165 9.15 -9.32 0.64
N PHE A 166 9.40 -8.07 0.98
CA PHE A 166 10.67 -7.37 0.79
C PHE A 166 11.32 -7.03 2.13
N ASP A 167 12.63 -7.18 2.20
CA ASP A 167 13.40 -6.86 3.42
C ASP A 167 13.65 -5.36 3.60
N SER A 168 13.52 -4.57 2.52
CA SER A 168 13.77 -3.13 2.50
C SER A 168 13.02 -2.44 1.35
N TRP A 169 12.98 -1.11 1.41
CA TRP A 169 12.49 -0.28 0.29
C TRP A 169 13.34 -0.45 -0.97
N ASP A 170 14.66 -0.60 -0.83
CA ASP A 170 15.55 -0.83 -1.98
C ASP A 170 15.17 -2.13 -2.71
N ALA A 171 14.95 -3.22 -1.97
CA ALA A 171 14.52 -4.48 -2.57
C ALA A 171 13.16 -4.39 -3.26
N LEU A 172 12.25 -3.56 -2.75
CA LEU A 172 10.99 -3.25 -3.42
C LEU A 172 11.24 -2.48 -4.72
N PHE A 173 12.08 -1.45 -4.70
CA PHE A 173 12.37 -0.64 -5.86
C PHE A 173 13.06 -1.43 -6.97
N ASP A 174 14.00 -2.32 -6.63
CA ASP A 174 14.62 -3.23 -7.59
C ASP A 174 13.56 -4.06 -8.32
N TYR A 175 12.57 -4.60 -7.60
CA TYR A 175 11.47 -5.33 -8.21
C TYR A 175 10.54 -4.45 -9.06
N LEU A 176 10.27 -3.22 -8.62
CA LEU A 176 9.47 -2.28 -9.40
C LEU A 176 10.20 -1.86 -10.69
N ASP A 177 11.53 -1.77 -10.69
CA ASP A 177 12.32 -1.55 -11.90
C ASP A 177 12.16 -2.72 -12.87
N GLU A 178 12.28 -3.96 -12.38
CA GLU A 178 12.04 -5.17 -13.19
C GLU A 178 10.64 -5.15 -13.83
N ILE A 179 9.61 -4.77 -13.06
CA ILE A 179 8.23 -4.65 -13.56
C ILE A 179 8.10 -3.53 -14.59
N ASN A 180 8.70 -2.37 -14.32
CA ASN A 180 8.57 -1.20 -15.17
C ASN A 180 9.21 -1.44 -16.55
N GLN A 181 10.36 -2.11 -16.57
CA GLN A 181 11.17 -2.36 -17.77
C GLN A 181 10.81 -3.65 -18.53
N ALA A 182 9.97 -4.53 -17.96
CA ALA A 182 9.67 -5.83 -18.55
C ALA A 182 8.99 -5.71 -19.92
N GLU A 183 9.56 -6.26 -21.00
CA GLU A 183 8.97 -6.13 -22.34
C GLU A 183 7.77 -7.06 -22.58
N GLU A 184 7.98 -8.36 -22.48
CA GLU A 184 6.94 -9.37 -22.80
C GLU A 184 6.50 -10.18 -21.58
N VAL A 185 7.45 -10.50 -20.68
CA VAL A 185 7.21 -11.38 -19.53
C VAL A 185 7.46 -10.61 -18.26
N LEU A 186 6.42 -10.48 -17.44
CA LEU A 186 6.55 -9.86 -16.12
C LEU A 186 7.26 -10.80 -15.14
N PRO A 187 8.11 -10.26 -14.24
CA PRO A 187 8.81 -11.05 -13.23
C PRO A 187 7.83 -11.73 -12.26
N GLU A 188 8.19 -12.94 -11.82
CA GLU A 188 7.50 -13.67 -10.76
C GLU A 188 7.56 -12.92 -9.40
N PRO A 189 6.64 -13.20 -8.45
CA PRO A 189 5.52 -14.12 -8.54
C PRO A 189 4.28 -13.56 -9.25
N LYS A 190 3.46 -14.48 -9.75
CA LYS A 190 2.04 -14.22 -10.08
C LYS A 190 1.89 -13.05 -11.05
N SER A 191 2.71 -13.04 -12.10
CA SER A 191 2.67 -12.07 -13.22
C SER A 191 1.26 -11.75 -13.70
N SER A 192 0.34 -12.73 -13.69
CA SER A 192 -1.07 -12.55 -14.05
C SER A 192 -1.88 -11.55 -13.20
N ARG A 193 -1.38 -11.13 -12.04
CA ARG A 193 -2.04 -10.14 -11.16
C ARG A 193 -1.66 -8.71 -11.50
N TRP A 194 -0.57 -8.50 -12.23
CA TRP A 194 -0.19 -7.20 -12.76
C TRP A 194 -1.03 -6.89 -14.00
N VAL A 195 -2.19 -6.30 -13.78
CA VAL A 195 -3.11 -5.88 -14.84
C VAL A 195 -3.00 -4.37 -15.00
N MET A 196 -2.07 -3.92 -15.84
CA MET A 196 -1.86 -2.51 -16.12
C MET A 196 -2.92 -2.03 -17.11
N LEU A 197 -3.67 -0.99 -16.74
CA LEU A 197 -4.64 -0.37 -17.64
C LEU A 197 -3.91 0.52 -18.64
N ASP A 198 -3.86 0.10 -19.90
CA ASP A 198 -3.45 0.97 -21.01
C ASP A 198 -4.60 1.88 -21.41
N VAL A 199 -4.76 2.97 -20.66
CA VAL A 199 -5.76 4.01 -20.92
C VAL A 199 -5.29 5.05 -21.94
N GLY A 200 -4.09 4.88 -22.54
CA GLY A 200 -3.50 5.79 -23.52
C GLY A 200 -3.51 5.28 -24.97
N SER A 201 -3.84 4.02 -25.23
CA SER A 201 -3.94 3.44 -26.58
C SER A 201 -5.30 3.58 -27.26
N ARG A 202 -6.15 4.51 -26.79
CA ARG A 202 -7.43 4.84 -27.41
C ARG A 202 -7.47 6.25 -27.96
#